data_AF-A0A970EUD9-F1
#
_entry.id   AF-A0A970EUD9-F1
#
_cell.length_a   1.000
_cell.length_b   1.000
_cell.length_c   1.000
_cell.angle_alpha   90.00
_cell.angle_beta   90.00
_cell.angle_gamma   90.00
#
_symmetry.space_group_name_H-M   'P 1'
#
loop_
_entity.id
_entity.type
_entity.pdbx_description
1 polymer ?
#
loop_
_entity_poly.entity_id
_entity_poly.type
_entity_poly.pdbx_seq_one_letter_code
_entity_poly.pdbx_strand_id
1 'polypeptide(L)'
;MKIRVMYSTSKKRMATYADALARSQNINVDRIPPAFPCDRERLVVLVLTLGQKVDDKVRRFAKELTKDRTSNVAFVFDSKTKELTEAMKEVIGYVKEAGANVIENYYFVDGGGPLTLTGKITIDQRKDIVNWLEELMETIKK
;
A
#
# COMPACT_ATOMS: atom_id res chain seq x y z
N MET A 1 13.16 1.32 -12.01
CA MET A 1 13.16 1.29 -10.53
C MET A 1 12.48 -0.01 -10.11
N LYS A 2 13.05 -0.79 -9.17
CA LYS A 2 12.38 -2.03 -8.70
C LYS A 2 11.27 -1.64 -7.72
N ILE A 3 10.01 -1.94 -8.09
CA ILE A 3 8.82 -1.59 -7.32
C ILE A 3 8.03 -2.86 -7.01
N ARG A 4 7.38 -2.88 -5.85
CA ARG A 4 6.44 -3.94 -5.50
C ARG A 4 5.16 -3.34 -4.94
N VAL A 5 4.02 -3.86 -5.37
CA VAL A 5 2.70 -3.47 -4.85
C VAL A 5 2.14 -4.65 -4.09
N MET A 6 1.71 -4.40 -2.86
CA MET A 6 1.23 -5.45 -1.96
C MET A 6 -0.04 -5.00 -1.27
N TYR A 7 -0.93 -5.95 -0.95
CA TYR A 7 -2.17 -5.60 -0.24
C TYR A 7 -2.48 -6.53 0.95
N SER A 8 -3.15 -5.95 1.94
CA SER A 8 -3.89 -6.70 2.95
C SER A 8 -5.30 -6.12 3.07
N THR A 9 -6.26 -6.81 2.47
CA THR A 9 -7.67 -6.43 2.51
C THR A 9 -8.55 -7.66 2.27
N SER A 10 -9.79 -7.59 2.75
CA SER A 10 -10.90 -8.47 2.34
C SER A 10 -11.82 -7.78 1.32
N LYS A 11 -11.64 -6.47 1.06
CA LYS A 11 -12.50 -5.70 0.17
C LYS A 11 -12.01 -5.78 -1.27
N LYS A 12 -12.86 -6.28 -2.18
CA LYS A 12 -12.54 -6.45 -3.61
C LYS A 12 -12.08 -5.16 -4.30
N ARG A 13 -12.64 -4.01 -3.88
CA ARG A 13 -12.30 -2.70 -4.45
C ARG A 13 -10.86 -2.29 -4.12
N MET A 14 -10.41 -2.56 -2.89
CA MET A 14 -9.02 -2.30 -2.48
C MET A 14 -8.03 -3.19 -3.24
N ALA A 15 -8.37 -4.47 -3.45
CA ALA A 15 -7.57 -5.33 -4.32
C ALA A 15 -7.52 -4.78 -5.76
N THR A 16 -8.61 -4.21 -6.27
CA THR A 16 -8.65 -3.61 -7.62
C THR A 16 -7.80 -2.34 -7.73
N TYR A 17 -7.70 -1.55 -6.65
CA TYR A 17 -6.74 -0.43 -6.59
C TYR A 17 -5.29 -0.93 -6.61
N ALA A 18 -4.98 -1.98 -5.85
CA ALA A 18 -3.64 -2.59 -5.87
C ALA A 18 -3.29 -3.16 -7.25
N ASP A 19 -4.24 -3.83 -7.92
CA ASP A 19 -4.08 -4.30 -9.29
C ASP A 19 -3.86 -3.14 -10.29
N ALA A 20 -4.53 -2.00 -10.10
CA ALA A 20 -4.34 -0.84 -10.97
C ALA A 20 -2.91 -0.31 -10.90
N LEU A 21 -2.36 -0.18 -9.68
CA LEU A 21 -0.99 0.23 -9.43
C LEU A 21 0.02 -0.77 -10.01
N ALA A 22 -0.21 -2.07 -9.78
CA ALA A 22 0.69 -3.10 -10.28
C ALA A 22 0.71 -3.15 -11.83
N ARG A 23 -0.47 -3.06 -12.45
CA ARG A 23 -0.60 -3.06 -13.92
C ARG A 23 0.05 -1.83 -14.57
N SER A 24 -0.01 -0.64 -13.96
CA SER A 24 0.65 0.54 -14.53
C SER A 24 2.17 0.38 -14.60
N GLN A 25 2.73 -0.45 -13.72
CA GLN A 25 4.17 -0.77 -13.69
C GLN A 25 4.52 -2.11 -14.36
N ASN A 26 3.54 -2.77 -15.01
CA ASN A 26 3.70 -4.09 -15.61
C ASN A 26 4.26 -5.15 -14.64
N ILE A 27 3.80 -5.13 -13.39
CA ILE A 27 4.15 -6.09 -12.33
C ILE A 27 2.91 -6.79 -11.78
N ASN A 28 3.12 -7.88 -11.05
CA ASN A 28 2.07 -8.56 -10.31
C ASN A 28 1.89 -7.92 -8.92
N VAL A 29 0.66 -8.04 -8.40
CA VAL A 29 0.35 -7.68 -7.03
C VAL A 29 0.56 -8.87 -6.10
N ASP A 30 1.12 -8.63 -4.92
CA ASP A 30 1.26 -9.65 -3.88
C ASP A 30 0.28 -9.42 -2.72
N ARG A 31 -0.21 -10.51 -2.11
CA ARG A 31 -0.94 -10.42 -0.85
C ARG A 31 0.05 -10.44 0.32
N ILE A 32 -0.29 -9.78 1.43
CA ILE A 32 0.47 -9.87 2.68
C ILE A 32 -0.06 -11.04 3.55
N PRO A 33 0.80 -11.95 4.02
CA PRO A 33 2.26 -11.99 3.80
C PRO A 33 2.63 -12.52 2.40
N PRO A 34 3.75 -12.05 1.80
CA PRO A 34 4.16 -12.51 0.49
C PRO A 34 4.70 -13.93 0.49
N ALA A 35 4.69 -14.57 -0.68
CA ALA A 35 5.38 -15.86 -0.88
C ALA A 35 6.91 -15.73 -0.77
N PHE A 36 7.46 -14.57 -1.17
CA PHE A 36 8.89 -14.27 -1.11
C PHE A 36 9.12 -12.91 -0.44
N PRO A 37 10.13 -12.78 0.43
CA PRO A 37 10.43 -11.51 1.09
C PRO A 37 10.78 -10.42 0.08
N CYS A 38 10.72 -9.17 0.53
CA CYS A 38 11.29 -8.06 -0.21
C CYS A 38 12.80 -8.26 -0.44
N ASP A 39 13.29 -7.83 -1.59
CA ASP A 39 14.68 -7.97 -2.02
C ASP A 39 15.13 -6.68 -2.72
N ARG A 40 15.64 -5.74 -1.93
CA ARG A 40 16.20 -4.48 -2.41
C ARG A 40 15.25 -3.70 -3.34
N GLU A 41 13.96 -3.71 -3.04
CA GLU A 41 13.03 -2.83 -3.74
C GLU A 41 13.37 -1.37 -3.44
N ARG A 42 13.28 -0.51 -4.45
CA ARG A 42 13.42 0.94 -4.26
C ARG A 42 12.15 1.53 -3.65
N LEU A 43 11.00 0.91 -3.92
CA LEU A 43 9.69 1.30 -3.42
C LEU A 43 8.80 0.07 -3.21
N VAL A 44 8.20 -0.04 -2.03
CA VAL A 44 7.10 -0.96 -1.74
C VAL A 44 5.84 -0.13 -1.47
N VAL A 45 4.76 -0.41 -2.20
CA VAL A 45 3.46 0.23 -1.99
C VAL A 45 2.54 -0.72 -1.24
N LEU A 46 2.07 -0.33 -0.06
CA LEU A 46 1.19 -1.13 0.79
C LEU A 46 -0.25 -0.62 0.69
N VAL A 47 -1.15 -1.45 0.17
CA VAL A 47 -2.57 -1.18 0.05
C VAL A 47 -3.32 -1.88 1.18
N LEU A 48 -3.76 -1.13 2.18
CA LEU A 48 -4.22 -1.68 3.46
C LEU A 48 -5.66 -1.29 3.77
N THR A 49 -6.45 -2.29 4.15
CA THR A 49 -7.66 -2.10 4.95
C THR A 49 -7.34 -2.54 6.38
N LEU A 50 -7.43 -1.62 7.32
CA LEU A 50 -7.17 -1.89 8.74
C LEU A 50 -8.46 -1.80 9.56
N GLY A 51 -8.58 -2.65 10.57
CA GLY A 51 -9.61 -2.55 11.59
C GLY A 51 -9.21 -1.56 12.70
N GLN A 52 -9.77 -1.78 13.89
CA GLN A 52 -9.37 -1.01 15.09
C GLN A 52 -7.93 -1.31 15.55
N LYS A 53 -7.38 -2.48 15.18
CA LYS A 53 -6.02 -2.92 15.49
C LYS A 53 -5.34 -3.40 14.22
N VAL A 54 -4.00 -3.32 14.20
CA VAL A 54 -3.20 -3.87 13.09
C VAL A 54 -3.24 -5.39 13.11
N ASP A 55 -3.58 -6.00 11.98
CA ASP A 55 -3.54 -7.46 11.82
C ASP A 55 -2.12 -7.99 12.07
N ASP A 56 -2.02 -9.13 12.76
CA ASP A 56 -0.75 -9.71 13.17
C ASP A 56 0.22 -9.96 12.00
N LYS A 57 -0.31 -10.41 10.86
CA LYS A 57 0.47 -10.62 9.63
C LYS A 57 1.01 -9.30 9.04
N VAL A 58 0.24 -8.22 9.13
CA VAL A 58 0.64 -6.89 8.63
C VAL A 58 1.69 -6.30 9.55
N ARG A 59 1.50 -6.43 10.86
CA ARG A 59 2.50 -6.04 11.87
C ARG A 59 3.84 -6.75 11.66
N ARG A 60 3.83 -8.09 11.52
CA ARG A 60 5.06 -8.87 11.31
C ARG A 60 5.76 -8.46 10.02
N PHE A 61 5.01 -8.37 8.93
CA PHE A 61 5.56 -7.95 7.65
C PHE A 61 6.12 -6.52 7.68
N ALA A 62 5.42 -5.56 8.30
CA ALA A 62 5.90 -4.19 8.44
C ALA A 62 7.25 -4.12 9.16
N LYS A 63 7.47 -4.98 10.16
CA LYS A 63 8.74 -5.09 10.89
C LYS A 63 9.87 -5.74 10.09
N GLU A 64 9.56 -6.41 8.98
CA GLU A 64 10.55 -7.00 8.07
C GLU A 64 11.01 -6.02 6.98
N LEU A 65 10.38 -4.85 6.85
CA LEU A 65 10.74 -3.83 5.85
C LEU A 65 11.95 -3.01 6.31
N THR A 66 13.10 -3.67 6.40
CA THR A 66 14.39 -3.04 6.71
C THR A 66 14.97 -2.32 5.49
N LYS A 67 15.99 -1.48 5.71
CA LYS A 67 16.71 -0.77 4.62
C LYS A 67 17.30 -1.69 3.56
N ASP A 68 17.69 -2.91 3.95
CA ASP A 68 18.23 -3.91 3.02
C ASP A 68 17.14 -4.55 2.15
N ARG A 69 15.89 -4.51 2.62
CA ARG A 69 14.73 -5.11 1.98
C ARG A 69 14.02 -4.12 1.07
N THR A 70 13.81 -2.90 1.55
CA THR A 70 13.27 -1.81 0.74
C THR A 70 13.82 -0.46 1.15
N SER A 71 14.09 0.41 0.19
CA SER A 71 14.50 1.79 0.46
C SER A 71 13.34 2.65 0.93
N ASN A 72 12.18 2.55 0.27
CA ASN A 72 11.01 3.38 0.52
C ASN A 72 9.73 2.55 0.65
N VAL A 73 8.80 3.04 1.46
CA VAL A 73 7.47 2.49 1.63
C VAL A 73 6.44 3.60 1.48
N ALA A 74 5.43 3.37 0.65
CA ALA A 74 4.27 4.23 0.49
C ALA A 74 3.00 3.48 0.88
N PHE A 75 1.98 4.22 1.34
CA PHE A 75 0.73 3.62 1.80
C PHE A 75 -0.47 4.13 1.01
N VAL A 76 -1.34 3.18 0.66
CA VAL A 76 -2.70 3.42 0.23
C VAL A 76 -3.64 2.86 1.30
N PHE A 77 -4.41 3.73 1.94
CA PHE A 77 -5.30 3.36 3.02
C PHE A 77 -6.76 3.38 2.59
N ASP A 78 -7.50 2.38 3.06
CA ASP A 78 -8.96 2.37 3.04
C ASP A 78 -9.49 3.30 4.14
N SER A 79 -9.90 4.52 3.76
CA SER A 79 -10.45 5.52 4.69
C SER A 79 -11.46 6.42 3.99
N LYS A 80 -12.61 6.64 4.64
CA LYS A 80 -13.62 7.59 4.19
C LYS A 80 -13.32 9.02 4.61
N THR A 81 -12.67 9.20 5.75
CA THR A 81 -12.37 10.53 6.32
C THR A 81 -11.09 11.13 5.76
N LYS A 82 -10.26 10.31 5.09
CA LYS A 82 -8.90 10.68 4.64
C LYS A 82 -7.97 11.09 5.79
N GLU A 83 -8.27 10.64 7.00
CA GLU A 83 -7.45 10.84 8.18
C GLU A 83 -6.80 9.52 8.61
N LEU A 84 -5.60 9.62 9.21
CA LEU A 84 -4.90 8.47 9.77
C LEU A 84 -5.57 8.02 11.07
N THR A 85 -6.00 6.77 11.11
CA THR A 85 -6.41 6.11 12.36
C THR A 85 -5.19 5.70 13.17
N GLU A 86 -5.38 5.36 14.45
CA GLU A 86 -4.30 4.85 15.30
C GLU A 86 -3.64 3.59 14.73
N ALA A 87 -4.42 2.65 14.17
CA ALA A 87 -3.87 1.47 13.51
C ALA A 87 -3.01 1.81 12.28
N MET A 88 -3.37 2.86 11.53
CA MET A 88 -2.55 3.34 10.41
C MET A 88 -1.22 3.93 10.90
N LYS A 89 -1.28 4.72 11.98
CA LYS A 89 -0.07 5.28 12.61
C LYS A 89 0.84 4.17 13.17
N GLU A 90 0.27 3.15 13.79
CA GLU A 90 1.02 1.99 14.30
C GLU A 90 1.76 1.25 13.18
N VAL A 91 1.10 0.93 12.06
CA VAL A 91 1.79 0.23 10.96
C VAL A 91 2.87 1.10 10.32
N ILE A 92 2.65 2.42 10.20
CA ILE A 92 3.69 3.37 9.76
C ILE A 92 4.88 3.33 10.73
N GLY A 93 4.60 3.34 12.05
CA GLY A 93 5.61 3.24 13.10
C GLY A 93 6.45 1.98 12.96
N TYR A 94 5.84 0.81 12.78
CA TYR A 94 6.56 -0.45 12.59
C TYR A 94 7.49 -0.45 11.38
N VAL A 95 7.09 0.18 10.26
CA VAL A 95 7.96 0.30 9.08
C VAL A 95 9.13 1.25 9.35
N LYS A 96 8.89 2.38 10.01
CA LYS A 96 9.95 3.32 10.41
C LYS A 96 10.93 2.67 11.37
N GLU A 97 10.44 1.92 12.36
CA GLU A 97 11.25 1.15 13.32
C GLU A 97 12.09 0.07 12.64
N ALA A 98 11.56 -0.60 11.61
CA ALA A 98 12.31 -1.58 10.81
C ALA A 98 13.44 -0.94 9.99
N GLY A 99 13.29 0.35 9.65
CA GLY A 99 14.34 1.19 9.08
C GLY A 99 14.09 1.66 7.65
N ALA A 100 13.04 1.18 6.96
CA ALA A 100 12.68 1.73 5.66
C ALA A 100 12.18 3.17 5.77
N ASN A 101 12.42 3.97 4.71
CA ASN A 101 11.90 5.32 4.64
C ASN A 101 10.40 5.28 4.33
N VAL A 102 9.56 5.88 5.19
CA VAL A 102 8.13 6.03 4.89
C VAL A 102 7.90 7.36 4.18
N ILE A 103 7.28 7.29 3.00
CA ILE A 103 6.88 8.48 2.24
C ILE A 103 5.54 8.96 2.79
N GLU A 104 5.54 10.14 3.41
CA GLU A 104 4.36 10.73 4.07
C GLU A 104 3.35 11.36 3.10
N ASN A 105 3.33 10.90 1.84
CA ASN A 105 2.32 11.21 0.83
C ASN A 105 1.31 10.05 0.77
N TYR A 106 0.50 9.89 1.82
CA TYR A 106 -0.48 8.80 1.93
C TYR A 106 -1.65 9.00 0.97
N TYR A 107 -2.06 7.94 0.27
CA TYR A 107 -3.24 7.98 -0.60
C TYR A 107 -4.44 7.32 0.09
N PHE A 108 -5.58 8.02 0.13
CA PHE A 108 -6.79 7.51 0.77
C PHE A 108 -7.88 7.22 -0.25
N VAL A 109 -8.46 6.03 -0.17
CA VAL A 109 -9.56 5.59 -1.03
C VAL A 109 -10.70 5.01 -0.18
N ASP A 110 -11.93 5.11 -0.67
CA ASP A 110 -13.05 4.36 -0.10
C ASP A 110 -13.09 2.94 -0.69
N GLY A 111 -12.67 1.96 0.10
CA GLY A 111 -12.72 0.55 -0.26
C GLY A 111 -14.14 -0.02 -0.36
N GLY A 112 -15.17 0.77 -0.05
CA GLY A 112 -16.56 0.36 -0.01
C GLY A 112 -16.96 -0.25 1.33
N GLY A 113 -18.25 -0.55 1.45
CA GLY A 113 -18.84 -1.22 2.61
C GLY A 113 -19.04 -2.72 2.39
N PRO A 114 -19.55 -3.43 3.40
CA PRO A 114 -19.88 -4.86 3.31
C PRO A 114 -20.89 -5.19 2.19
N LEU A 115 -21.73 -4.23 1.81
CA LEU A 115 -22.75 -4.37 0.77
C LEU A 115 -22.25 -3.98 -0.63
N THR A 116 -21.00 -3.52 -0.77
CA THR A 116 -20.42 -3.17 -2.07
C THR A 116 -20.02 -4.46 -2.80
N LEU A 117 -20.97 -5.02 -3.57
CA LEU A 117 -20.80 -6.28 -4.30
C LEU A 117 -19.83 -6.19 -5.48
N THR A 118 -19.56 -4.98 -6.00
CA THR A 118 -18.66 -4.76 -7.14
C THR A 118 -17.29 -4.30 -6.65
N GLY A 119 -16.22 -4.98 -7.08
CA GLY A 119 -14.85 -4.51 -6.88
C GLY A 119 -14.44 -3.39 -7.84
N LYS A 120 -15.38 -2.89 -8.65
CA LYS A 120 -15.07 -1.95 -9.74
C LYS A 120 -14.65 -0.59 -9.18
N ILE A 121 -13.61 -0.03 -9.75
CA ILE A 121 -13.22 1.38 -9.59
C ILE A 121 -13.54 2.12 -10.90
N THR A 122 -13.85 3.41 -10.82
CA THR A 122 -14.10 4.22 -12.02
C THR A 122 -12.80 4.44 -12.81
N ILE A 123 -12.92 4.92 -14.05
CA ILE A 123 -11.75 5.29 -14.87
C ILE A 123 -10.97 6.40 -14.19
N ASP A 124 -11.64 7.40 -13.62
CA ASP A 124 -10.98 8.53 -12.96
C ASP A 124 -10.26 8.07 -11.69
N GLN A 125 -10.91 7.25 -10.86
CA GLN A 125 -10.26 6.64 -9.69
C GLN A 125 -9.01 5.83 -10.04
N ARG A 126 -9.01 5.15 -11.20
CA ARG A 126 -7.84 4.43 -11.71
C ARG A 126 -6.75 5.39 -12.16
N LYS A 127 -7.11 6.46 -12.88
CA LYS A 127 -6.14 7.47 -13.33
C LYS A 127 -5.51 8.17 -12.15
N ASP A 128 -6.31 8.60 -11.18
CA ASP A 128 -5.84 9.38 -10.02
C ASP A 128 -4.82 8.60 -9.18
N ILE A 129 -5.09 7.32 -8.90
CA ILE A 129 -4.15 6.50 -8.10
C ILE A 129 -2.87 6.17 -8.88
N VAL A 130 -2.95 6.03 -10.20
CA VAL A 130 -1.77 5.79 -11.05
C VAL A 130 -0.92 7.05 -11.16
N ASN A 131 -1.54 8.21 -11.39
CA ASN A 131 -0.86 9.50 -11.42
C ASN A 131 -0.16 9.78 -10.08
N TRP A 132 -0.83 9.51 -8.96
CA TRP A 132 -0.22 9.62 -7.63
C TRP A 132 1.03 8.75 -7.49
N LEU A 133 1.00 7.51 -7.98
CA LEU A 133 2.19 6.64 -7.98
C LEU A 133 3.30 7.21 -8.85
N GLU A 134 2.98 7.71 -10.04
CA GLU A 134 3.96 8.31 -10.97
C GLU A 134 4.65 9.52 -10.34
N GLU A 135 3.90 10.45 -9.75
CA GLU A 135 4.43 11.62 -9.02
C GLU A 135 5.33 11.22 -7.85
N LEU A 136 4.91 10.20 -7.09
CA LEU A 136 5.70 9.66 -5.98
C LEU A 136 7.01 9.06 -6.49
N MET A 137 6.98 8.32 -7.60
CA MET A 137 8.18 7.76 -8.23
C MET A 137 9.12 8.84 -8.77
N GLU A 138 8.60 9.93 -9.31
CA GLU A 138 9.42 11.07 -9.74
C GLU A 138 10.12 11.75 -8.57
N THR A 139 9.47 11.82 -7.41
CA THR A 139 10.06 12.39 -6.20
C THR A 139 11.19 11.51 -5.66
N ILE A 140 11.07 10.17 -5.74
CA ILE A 140 12.14 9.24 -5.31
C ILE A 140 13.36 9.25 -6.24
N LYS A 141 13.15 9.55 -7.53
CA LYS A 141 14.24 9.56 -8.53
C LYS A 141 15.13 10.79 -8.41
N LYS A 142 14.61 11.89 -7.87
CA LYS A 142 15.34 13.14 -7.61
C LYS A 142 16.26 12.97 -6.41
#